data_AF-X1UWG8-F1
#
_entry.id   AF-X1UWG8-F1
#
_cell.length_a   1.000
_cell.length_b   1.000
_cell.length_c   1.000
_cell.angle_alpha   90.00
_cell.angle_beta   90.00
_cell.angle_gamma   90.00
#
_symmetry.space_group_name_H-M   'P 1'
#
loop_
_entity.id
_entity.type
_entity.pdbx_description
1 polymer ?
#
loop_
_entity_poly.entity_id
_entity_poly.type
_entity_poly.pdbx_seq_one_letter_code
_entity_poly.pdbx_strand_id
1 'polypeptide(L)' 'MANKEFRVKPHGILPGNQMVECWRDGVFVAGIYPHEDGIRIVSKYMDGVKQEPGYPPTVVVHLSEKE' A
#
# COMPACT_ATOMS: atom_id res chain seq x y z
N MET A 1 18.16 -11.52 -11.50
CA MET A 1 17.49 -10.37 -10.86
C MET A 1 16.01 -10.70 -10.78
N ALA A 2 15.37 -10.55 -9.63
CA ALA A 2 13.94 -10.76 -9.51
C ALA A 2 13.19 -9.71 -10.33
N ASN A 3 12.20 -10.13 -11.13
CA ASN A 3 11.42 -9.21 -11.95
C ASN A 3 10.48 -8.41 -11.03
N LYS A 4 10.51 -7.09 -11.14
CA LYS A 4 9.67 -6.18 -10.34
C LYS A 4 8.74 -5.43 -11.27
N GLU A 5 7.47 -5.38 -10.89
CA GLU A 5 6.43 -4.71 -11.67
C GLU A 5 5.62 -3.78 -10.77
N PHE A 6 5.26 -2.62 -11.31
CA PHE A 6 4.34 -1.69 -10.68
C PHE A 6 3.07 -1.61 -11.54
N ARG A 7 1.91 -1.71 -10.89
CA ARG A 7 0.61 -1.72 -11.58
C ARG A 7 -0.31 -0.71 -10.92
N VAL A 8 -1.02 0.09 -11.71
CA VAL A 8 -2.11 0.93 -11.21
C VAL A 8 -3.42 0.20 -11.49
N LYS A 9 -4.20 -0.05 -10.44
CA LYS A 9 -5.47 -0.80 -10.51
C LYS A 9 -6.54 -0.12 -9.62
N PRO A 10 -7.83 -0.30 -9.90
CA PRO A 10 -8.88 0.02 -8.93
C PRO A 10 -8.65 -0.75 -7.62
N HIS A 11 -8.88 -0.10 -6.49
CA HIS A 11 -8.75 -0.72 -5.18
C HIS A 11 -9.92 -1.70 -4.97
N GLY A 12 -9.61 -2.98 -4.70
CA GLY A 12 -10.65 -4.03 -4.62
C GLY A 12 -11.64 -3.89 -3.45
N ILE A 13 -11.19 -3.28 -2.34
CA ILE A 13 -12.01 -3.07 -1.13
C ILE A 13 -12.60 -1.67 -1.02
N LEU A 14 -11.85 -0.62 -1.36
CA LEU A 14 -12.26 0.79 -1.26
C LEU A 14 -12.80 1.27 -2.62
N PRO A 15 -14.13 1.33 -2.81
CA PRO A 15 -14.71 1.67 -4.11
C PRO A 15 -14.32 3.09 -4.51
N GLY A 16 -14.01 3.28 -5.80
CA GLY A 16 -13.61 4.59 -6.34
C GLY A 16 -12.15 4.97 -6.12
N ASN A 17 -11.43 4.26 -5.23
CA ASN A 17 -10.00 4.51 -5.03
C ASN A 17 -9.15 3.73 -6.03
N GLN A 18 -8.00 4.30 -6.39
CA GLN A 18 -6.94 3.59 -7.09
C GLN A 18 -5.86 3.13 -6.12
N MET A 19 -5.12 2.10 -6.51
CA MET A 19 -3.98 1.55 -5.79
C MET A 19 -2.83 1.31 -6.75
N VAL A 20 -1.63 1.68 -6.33
CA VAL A 20 -0.38 1.23 -6.94
C VAL A 20 0.02 -0.06 -6.25
N GLU A 21 0.15 -1.14 -7.00
CA GLU A 21 0.62 -2.43 -6.52
C GLU A 21 2.06 -2.66 -6.95
N CYS A 22 2.89 -3.19 -6.04
CA CYS A 22 4.22 -3.68 -6.31
C CYS A 22 4.19 -5.21 -6.32
N TRP A 23 4.66 -5.80 -7.43
CA TRP A 23 4.75 -7.24 -7.64
C TRP A 23 6.20 -7.65 -7.83
N ARG A 24 6.58 -8.78 -7.26
CA ARG A 24 7.90 -9.40 -7.43
C ARG A 24 7.71 -10.86 -7.84
N ASP A 25 8.22 -11.22 -9.01
CA ASP A 25 8.12 -12.59 -9.56
C ASP A 25 6.67 -13.13 -9.54
N GLY A 26 5.70 -12.27 -9.89
CA GLY A 26 4.27 -12.61 -9.90
C GLY A 26 3.58 -12.61 -8.52
N VAL A 27 4.29 -12.30 -7.43
CA VAL A 27 3.73 -12.24 -6.07
C VAL A 27 3.48 -10.79 -5.66
N PHE A 28 2.29 -10.48 -5.14
CA PHE A 28 1.99 -9.18 -4.54
C PHE A 28 2.87 -8.94 -3.31
N VAL A 29 3.59 -7.82 -3.31
CA VAL A 29 4.53 -7.44 -2.24
C VAL A 29 3.95 -6.34 -1.38
N ALA A 30 3.51 -5.26 -2.02
CA ALA A 30 3.08 -4.05 -1.34
C ALA A 30 2.07 -3.30 -2.20
N GLY A 31 1.36 -2.35 -1.58
CA GLY A 31 0.75 -1.30 -2.37
C GLY A 31 0.46 -0.02 -1.62
N ILE A 32 0.07 0.98 -2.39
CA ILE A 32 0.00 2.37 -2.01
C ILE A 32 -1.33 2.93 -2.51
N TYR A 33 -2.09 3.55 -1.63
CA TYR A 33 -3.40 4.11 -1.96
C TYR A 33 -3.78 5.28 -1.04
N PRO A 34 -4.75 6.13 -1.43
CA PRO A 34 -5.20 7.25 -0.61
C PRO A 34 -5.73 6.81 0.75
N HIS A 35 -5.44 7.61 1.78
CA HIS A 35 -5.97 7.51 3.13
C HIS A 35 -6.59 8.85 3.53
N GLU A 36 -7.54 8.86 4.47
CA GLU A 36 -8.18 10.10 4.93
C GLU A 36 -7.15 11.14 5.42
N ASP A 37 -6.14 10.70 6.16
CA ASP A 37 -5.06 11.55 6.68
C ASP A 37 -3.81 11.61 5.78
N GLY A 38 -3.83 11.08 4.55
CA GLY A 38 -2.68 11.10 3.65
C GLY A 38 -2.56 9.89 2.72
N ILE A 39 -1.43 9.18 2.79
CA ILE A 39 -1.14 8.05 1.89
C ILE A 39 -0.88 6.80 2.73
N ARG A 40 -1.64 5.73 2.48
CA ARG A 40 -1.42 4.43 3.13
C ARG A 40 -0.50 3.57 2.29
N ILE A 41 0.49 2.96 2.94
CA ILE A 41 1.39 1.95 2.37
C ILE A 41 1.15 0.65 3.13
N VAL A 42 0.85 -0.43 2.40
CA VAL A 42 0.61 -1.78 2.95
C VAL A 42 1.63 -2.75 2.40
N SER A 43 2.13 -3.67 3.23
CA SER A 43 2.95 -4.79 2.78
C SER A 43 2.94 -5.90 3.82
N LYS A 44 2.76 -7.14 3.35
CA LYS A 44 2.87 -8.34 4.22
C LYS A 44 4.30 -8.61 4.71
N TYR A 45 5.28 -7.90 4.15
CA TYR A 45 6.70 -8.02 4.49
C TYR A 45 7.22 -6.80 5.26
N MET A 46 6.36 -5.85 5.63
CA MET A 46 6.76 -4.68 6.39
C MET A 46 7.02 -5.06 7.85
N ASP A 47 8.17 -4.65 8.36
CA ASP A 47 8.63 -4.88 9.72
C ASP A 47 8.68 -3.56 10.49
N GLY A 48 8.70 -3.62 11.82
CA GLY A 48 8.81 -2.46 12.70
C GLY A 48 7.55 -1.59 12.80
N VAL A 49 6.41 -2.06 12.30
CA VAL A 49 5.11 -1.37 12.40
C VAL A 49 4.13 -2.17 13.25
N LYS A 50 3.23 -1.47 13.94
CA LYS A 50 2.13 -2.14 14.66
C LYS A 50 1.16 -2.76 13.65
N GLN A 51 0.80 -4.02 13.88
CA GLN A 51 -0.18 -4.72 13.07
C GLN A 51 -1.50 -4.84 13.83
N GLU A 52 -2.59 -4.46 13.18
CA GLU A 52 -3.94 -4.76 13.65
C GLU A 52 -4.35 -6.18 13.23
N PRO A 53 -4.97 -6.98 14.12
CA PRO A 53 -5.43 -8.32 13.77
C PRO A 53 -6.37 -8.29 12.55
N GLY A 54 -6.10 -9.15 11.56
CA GLY A 54 -6.92 -9.26 10.35
C GLY A 54 -6.51 -8.37 9.17
N TYR A 55 -5.56 -7.45 9.37
CA TYR A 55 -5.02 -6.61 8.29
C TYR A 55 -3.52 -6.84 8.08
N PRO A 56 -2.99 -6.68 6.84
CA PRO A 56 -1.56 -6.68 6.64
C PRO A 56 -0.94 -5.45 7.35
N PRO A 57 0.34 -5.51 7.72
CA PRO A 57 1.04 -4.36 8.29
C PRO A 57 0.97 -3.12 7.37
N THR A 58 0.73 -1.95 7.96
CA THR A 58 0.59 -0.68 7.23
C THR A 58 1.29 0.48 7.93
N VAL A 59 1.68 1.47 7.13
CA VAL A 59 2.04 2.82 7.61
C VAL A 59 1.21 3.86 6.86
N VAL A 60 0.85 4.94 7.54
CA VAL A 60 0.22 6.12 6.93
C VAL A 60 1.25 7.24 6.90
N VAL A 61 1.55 7.73 5.70
CA VAL A 61 2.32 8.96 5.50
C VAL A 61 1.34 10.11 5.61
N HIS A 62 1.38 10.82 6.74
CA HIS A 62 0.60 12.02 6.93
C HIS A 62 1.14 13.14 6.05
N LEU A 63 0.25 13.76 5.28
CA LEU A 63 0.61 14.91 4.47
C LEU A 63 0.41 16.17 5.32
N SER A 64 1.42 17.03 5.39
CA SER A 64 1.23 18.36 5.96
C SER A 64 0.31 19.17 5.05
N GLU A 65 -0.34 20.20 5.61
CA GLU A 65 -0.90 21.25 4.79
C GLU A 65 0.20 21.77 3.85
N LYS A 66 -0.14 21.97 2.58
CA LYS A 66 0.82 22.43 1.57
C LYS A 66 1.47 23.73 2.05
N GLU A 67 2.79 23.83 1.96
CA GLU A 67 3.52 25.10 2.11
C GLU A 67 3.02 26.15 1.10
#